data_AF-N0E1L2-F1
#
_entry.id   AF-N0E1L2-F1
#
_cell.length_a   1.000
_cell.length_b   1.000
_cell.length_c   1.000
_cell.angle_alpha   90.00
_cell.angle_beta   90.00
_cell.angle_gamma   90.00
#
_symmetry.space_group_name_H-M   'P 1'
#
loop_
_entity.id
_entity.type
_entity.pdbx_description
1 polymer ?
#
loop_
_entity_poly.entity_id
_entity_poly.type
_entity_poly.pdbx_seq_one_letter_code
_entity_poly.pdbx_strand_id
1 'polypeptide(L)' 'MQVVLVPIVPGRGVSLWEGLAGLEDGYDVESIASATTGVMHLIVRLKA' A
#
# COMPACT_ATOMS: atom_id res chain seq x y z
N MET A 1 -5.89 -7.33 -0.75
CA MET A 1 -4.48 -7.21 -1.21
C MET A 1 -3.63 -6.80 -0.02
N GLN A 2 -2.38 -7.31 0.07
CA GLN A 2 -1.42 -6.91 1.09
C GLN A 2 -0.17 -6.34 0.42
N VAL A 3 0.18 -5.10 0.77
CA VAL A 3 1.40 -4.42 0.29
C VAL A 3 2.29 -4.10 1.48
N VAL A 4 3.59 -4.34 1.34
CA VAL A 4 4.57 -3.98 2.37
C VAL A 4 5.34 -2.75 1.92
N LEU A 5 5.23 -1.67 2.69
CA LEU A 5 5.96 -0.44 2.48
C LEU A 5 7.28 -0.50 3.26
N VAL A 6 8.38 -0.45 2.51
CA VAL A 6 9.75 -0.41 3.05
C VAL A 6 10.19 1.06 3.15
N PRO A 7 10.83 1.50 4.25
CA PRO A 7 11.23 2.89 4.44
C PRO A 7 12.50 3.23 3.64
N ILE A 8 12.36 3.27 2.31
CA ILE A 8 13.42 3.64 1.37
C ILE A 8 12.85 4.50 0.25
N VAL A 9 13.67 5.41 -0.28
CA VAL A 9 13.36 6.17 -1.49
C VAL A 9 14.10 5.54 -2.67
N PRO A 10 13.40 4.85 -3.59
CA PRO A 10 14.04 4.26 -4.75
C PRO A 10 14.41 5.34 -5.77
N GLY A 11 15.63 5.30 -6.31
CA GLY A 11 16.09 6.22 -7.35
C GLY A 11 15.51 5.97 -8.76
N ARG A 12 14.78 4.85 -8.94
CA ARG A 12 14.08 4.43 -10.16
C ARG A 12 13.07 3.33 -9.82
N GLY A 13 12.02 3.15 -10.62
CA GLY A 13 11.07 2.06 -10.40
C GLY A 13 9.85 2.10 -11.31
N VAL A 14 8.92 1.20 -11.04
CA VAL A 14 7.58 1.17 -11.65
C VAL A 14 6.56 1.58 -10.60
N SER A 15 5.56 2.37 -11.00
CA SER A 15 4.48 2.74 -10.10
C SER A 15 3.51 1.56 -9.97
N LEU A 16 3.28 1.10 -8.74
CA LEU A 16 2.33 0.01 -8.48
C LEU A 16 0.87 0.42 -8.77
N TRP A 17 0.59 1.73 -8.72
CA TRP A 17 -0.76 2.29 -8.78
C TRP A 17 -1.05 3.03 -10.08
N GLU A 18 -0.20 2.87 -11.08
CA GLU A 18 -0.40 3.48 -12.39
C GLU A 18 -1.71 3.01 -13.03
N GLY A 19 -2.49 3.94 -13.55
CA GLY A 19 -3.75 3.65 -14.26
C GLY A 19 -4.94 3.28 -13.37
N LEU A 20 -4.84 3.40 -12.03
CA LEU A 20 -5.92 3.03 -11.10
C LEU A 20 -6.71 4.21 -10.53
N ALA A 21 -6.60 5.40 -11.14
CA ALA A 21 -7.35 6.57 -10.70
C ALA A 21 -8.87 6.34 -10.76
N GLY A 22 -9.59 6.74 -9.72
CA GLY A 22 -11.05 6.61 -9.61
C GLY A 22 -11.52 5.30 -8.94
N LEU A 23 -10.60 4.43 -8.53
CA LEU A 23 -10.94 3.19 -7.81
C LEU A 23 -10.90 3.34 -6.29
N GLU A 24 -10.38 4.43 -5.75
CA GLU A 24 -10.16 4.65 -4.31
C GLU A 24 -11.43 4.48 -3.47
N ASP A 25 -12.58 4.89 -3.98
CA ASP A 25 -13.85 4.81 -3.26
C ASP A 25 -14.33 3.37 -3.08
N GLY A 26 -13.85 2.44 -3.90
CA GLY A 26 -14.19 1.02 -3.82
C GLY A 26 -13.40 0.24 -2.77
N TYR A 27 -12.41 0.84 -2.10
CA TYR A 27 -11.52 0.12 -1.18
C TYR A 27 -11.38 0.78 0.19
N ASP A 28 -11.33 -0.05 1.23
CA ASP A 28 -10.87 0.27 2.57
C ASP A 28 -9.38 -0.07 2.71
N VAL A 29 -8.61 0.80 3.36
CA VAL A 29 -7.16 0.64 3.53
C VAL A 29 -6.79 0.78 5.00
N GLU A 30 -6.19 -0.27 5.54
CA GLU A 30 -5.67 -0.32 6.90
C GLU A 30 -4.13 -0.36 6.89
N SER A 31 -3.50 0.45 7.74
CA SER A 31 -2.03 0.49 7.88
C SER A 31 -1.60 -0.03 9.25
N ILE A 32 -0.72 -1.03 9.24
CA ILE A 32 -0.19 -1.66 10.44
C ILE A 32 1.33 -1.49 10.42
N ALA A 33 1.86 -0.73 11.38
CA ALA A 33 3.30 -0.61 11.56
C ALA A 33 3.87 -1.86 12.23
N SER A 34 4.85 -2.50 11.60
CA SER A 34 5.59 -3.62 12.20
C SER A 34 6.76 -3.10 13.01
N ALA A 35 6.62 -3.08 14.33
CA ALA A 35 7.66 -2.59 15.24
C ALA A 35 8.95 -3.41 15.20
N THR A 36 8.88 -4.70 14.84
CA THR A 36 10.05 -5.59 14.85
C THR A 36 10.89 -5.48 13.57
N THR A 37 10.25 -5.22 12.43
CA THR A 37 10.93 -5.18 11.12
C THR A 37 11.04 -3.78 10.52
N GLY A 38 10.36 -2.78 11.11
CA GLY A 38 10.41 -1.38 10.66
C GLY A 38 9.69 -1.10 9.34
N VAL A 39 8.89 -2.05 8.84
CA VAL A 39 8.06 -1.89 7.64
C VAL A 39 6.61 -1.58 8.01
N MET A 40 5.83 -1.05 7.07
CA MET A 40 4.37 -0.92 7.21
C MET A 40 3.65 -1.93 6.32
N HIS A 41 2.64 -2.59 6.87
CA HIS A 41 1.74 -3.46 6.13
C HIS A 41 0.48 -2.68 5.78
N LEU A 42 0.20 -2.52 4.49
CA LEU A 42 -1.05 -1.98 3.96
C LEU A 42 -1.97 -3.14 3.59
N ILE A 43 -3.13 -3.21 4.23
CA ILE A 43 -4.18 -4.15 3.88
C ILE A 43 -5.27 -3.39 3.14
N VAL A 44 -5.47 -3.75 1.87
CA VAL A 44 -6.46 -3.13 0.99
C VAL A 44 -7.61 -4.11 0.76
N ARG A 45 -8.83 -3.73 1.13
CA ARG A 45 -10.04 -4.57 1.07
C ARG A 45 -11.11 -3.86 0.23
N LEU A 46 -11.89 -4.59 -0.56
CA LEU A 46 -13.04 -4.00 -1.24
C LEU A 46 -14.07 -3.58 -0.18
N LYS A 47 -14.68 -2.40 -0.36
CA LYS A 47 -15.87 -2.02 0.40
C LYS A 47 -17.04 -2.90 -0.03
N ALA A 48 -17.87 -3.28 0.94
CA ALA A 48 -19.13 -4.00 0.71
C ALA A 48 -20.25 -3.00 0.40
#